data_AF-A0A183CIK0-F1
#
_entry.id   AF-A0A183CIK0-F1
#
_cell.length_a   1.000
_cell.length_b   1.000
_cell.length_c   1.000
_cell.angle_alpha   90.00
_cell.angle_beta   90.00
_cell.angle_gamma   90.00
#
_symmetry.space_group_name_H-M   'P 1'
#
loop_
_entity.id
_entity.type
_entity.pdbx_description
1 polymer ?
#
loop_
_entity_poly.entity_id
_entity_poly.type
_entity_poly.pdbx_seq_one_letter_code
_entity_poly.pdbx_strand_id
1 'polypeptide(L)'
;MLNEILSSFEFIDGETMQMVEQNAGLRGPLSVNSVFPFYLLIETSGTESVHDLAKMDRFLDKCIENALAADGVLAKNVSEAEHLWKIRENCSLGLRQDGYVFKHDLSLPLEHFYELTEQIRERLCGTNARRVCTFGHLGDGNAHLNVTTPKFDEGVYQRLYPFIYEWVVSKGGSISAEHGIGRLKREYHHKLLDPQRRMFSSNIKRLFDPRMILSPYKMID
;
A
#
# COMPACT_ATOMS: atom_id res chain seq x y z
N MET A 1 13.09 21.44 2.14
CA MET A 1 13.26 20.00 2.43
C MET A 1 12.74 19.78 3.84
N LEU A 2 11.82 18.83 4.00
CA LEU A 2 11.15 18.58 5.29
C LEU A 2 12.12 17.89 6.27
N ASN A 3 12.94 16.96 5.80
CA ASN A 3 14.01 16.32 6.57
C ASN A 3 13.47 15.73 7.90
N GLU A 4 13.96 16.24 9.04
CA GLU A 4 13.76 15.66 10.36
C GLU A 4 12.33 15.81 10.91
N ILE A 5 11.53 16.71 10.33
CA ILE A 5 10.14 16.91 10.75
C ILE A 5 9.16 16.03 9.98
N LEU A 6 9.60 15.28 8.95
CA LEU A 6 8.71 14.40 8.18
C LEU A 6 8.28 13.21 9.05
N SER A 7 6.98 13.05 9.27
CA SER A 7 6.42 11.93 10.04
C SER A 7 5.68 10.90 9.19
N SER A 8 5.06 11.32 8.07
CA SER A 8 4.34 10.41 7.17
C SER A 8 4.47 10.84 5.70
N PHE A 9 4.56 9.86 4.80
CA PHE A 9 4.53 10.07 3.35
C PHE A 9 3.71 8.95 2.69
N GLU A 10 2.40 9.20 2.58
CA GLU A 10 1.42 8.25 2.11
C GLU A 10 1.06 8.49 0.65
N PHE A 11 0.81 7.41 -0.07
CA PHE A 11 0.38 7.41 -1.47
C PHE A 11 -1.03 6.84 -1.60
N ILE A 12 -1.83 7.44 -2.48
CA ILE A 12 -3.15 6.96 -2.90
C ILE A 12 -3.28 7.17 -4.41
N ASP A 13 -3.59 6.13 -5.17
CA ASP A 13 -3.89 6.29 -6.59
C ASP A 13 -5.31 6.81 -6.86
N GLY A 14 -5.53 7.30 -8.08
CA GLY A 14 -6.79 7.92 -8.47
C GLY A 14 -7.99 6.97 -8.39
N GLU A 15 -7.80 5.69 -8.71
CA GLU A 15 -8.85 4.68 -8.61
C GLU A 15 -9.24 4.42 -7.14
N THR A 16 -8.26 4.40 -6.22
CA THR A 16 -8.50 4.31 -4.78
C THR A 16 -9.21 5.55 -4.26
N MET A 17 -8.81 6.75 -4.68
CA MET A 17 -9.47 8.00 -4.25
C MET A 17 -10.94 7.99 -4.68
N GLN A 18 -11.21 7.71 -5.96
CA GLN A 18 -12.58 7.62 -6.47
C GLN A 18 -13.41 6.57 -5.71
N MET A 19 -12.80 5.43 -5.39
CA MET A 19 -13.45 4.37 -4.62
C MET A 19 -13.79 4.84 -3.20
N VAL A 20 -12.88 5.55 -2.52
CA VAL A 20 -13.16 6.11 -1.19
C VAL A 20 -14.32 7.10 -1.24
N GLU A 21 -14.37 7.97 -2.25
CA GLU A 21 -15.47 8.92 -2.40
C GLU A 21 -16.82 8.25 -2.62
N GLN A 22 -16.85 7.22 -3.48
CA GLN A 22 -18.08 6.51 -3.83
C GLN A 22 -18.59 5.62 -2.69
N ASN A 23 -17.68 4.91 -2.01
CA ASN A 23 -18.06 3.86 -1.07
C ASN A 23 -18.03 4.36 0.38
N ALA A 24 -17.04 5.14 0.77
CA ALA A 24 -16.93 5.65 2.14
C ALA A 24 -17.71 6.96 2.37
N GLY A 25 -18.20 7.59 1.29
CA GLY A 25 -18.92 8.87 1.35
C GLY A 25 -18.05 10.04 1.82
N LEU A 26 -16.72 9.87 1.79
CA LEU A 26 -15.75 10.91 2.15
C LEU A 26 -15.44 11.73 0.91
N ARG A 27 -15.54 13.06 0.99
CA ARG A 27 -15.15 13.92 -0.14
C ARG A 27 -13.64 14.11 -0.16
N GLY A 28 -13.05 14.03 -1.35
CA GLY A 28 -11.66 14.41 -1.59
C GLY A 28 -11.39 15.86 -1.17
N PRO A 29 -10.12 16.19 -0.88
CA PRO A 29 -9.76 17.48 -0.33
C PRO A 29 -9.63 18.60 -1.37
N LEU A 30 -9.53 18.23 -2.65
CA LEU A 30 -9.38 19.16 -3.77
C LEU A 30 -10.74 19.41 -4.43
N SER A 31 -10.79 20.39 -5.33
CA SER A 31 -12.01 20.80 -6.02
C SER A 31 -12.75 19.60 -6.63
N VAL A 32 -14.09 19.58 -6.57
CA VAL A 32 -14.95 18.44 -6.98
C VAL A 32 -14.73 17.95 -8.43
N ASN A 33 -14.15 18.80 -9.29
CA ASN A 33 -13.86 18.48 -10.70
C ASN A 33 -12.39 18.11 -10.96
N SER A 34 -11.55 18.12 -9.92
CA SER A 34 -10.12 17.84 -10.03
C SER A 34 -9.85 16.36 -9.76
N VAL A 35 -9.79 15.57 -10.83
CA VAL A 35 -9.39 14.16 -10.77
C VAL A 35 -7.91 14.07 -11.13
N PHE A 36 -7.10 13.54 -10.21
CA PHE A 36 -5.68 13.33 -10.41
C PHE A 36 -5.36 11.83 -10.43
N PRO A 37 -4.35 11.39 -11.19
CA PRO A 37 -3.95 9.99 -11.21
C PRO A 37 -3.35 9.54 -9.88
N PHE A 38 -2.76 10.46 -9.11
CA PHE A 38 -2.08 10.20 -7.86
C PHE A 38 -2.31 11.31 -6.85
N TYR A 39 -2.37 10.92 -5.58
CA TYR A 39 -2.51 11.79 -4.43
C TYR A 39 -1.46 11.41 -3.39
N LEU A 40 -0.88 12.40 -2.73
CA LEU A 40 0.06 12.22 -1.63
C LEU A 40 -0.49 12.88 -0.37
N LEU A 41 -0.41 12.18 0.76
CA LEU A 41 -0.67 12.74 2.08
C LEU A 41 0.65 12.80 2.84
N ILE A 42 1.08 14.02 3.14
CA ILE A 42 2.36 14.30 3.80
C ILE A 42 2.06 14.91 5.16
N GLU A 43 2.68 14.37 6.20
CA GLU A 43 2.56 14.89 7.56
C GLU A 43 3.93 15.27 8.10
N THR A 44 3.96 16.37 8.86
CA THR A 44 5.14 16.78 9.61
C THR A 44 4.83 16.89 11.10
N SER A 45 5.75 16.41 11.92
CA SER A 45 5.72 16.51 13.38
C SER A 45 7.06 17.06 13.86
N GLY A 46 7.06 18.23 14.47
CA GLY A 46 8.24 18.84 15.07
C GLY A 46 7.90 19.66 16.31
N THR A 47 8.91 20.32 16.87
CA THR A 47 8.81 20.98 18.18
C THR A 47 8.56 22.48 18.10
N GLU A 48 8.70 23.10 16.92
CA GLU A 48 8.55 24.54 16.72
C GLU A 48 7.67 24.81 15.50
N SER A 49 6.44 25.27 15.75
CA SER A 49 5.39 25.33 14.73
C SER A 49 5.66 26.35 13.62
N VAL A 50 6.34 27.46 13.90
CA VAL A 50 6.64 28.50 12.92
C VAL A 50 7.69 28.01 11.94
N HIS A 51 8.73 27.36 12.45
CA HIS A 51 9.79 26.73 11.68
C HIS A 51 9.25 25.58 10.81
N ASP A 52 8.39 24.75 11.38
CA ASP A 52 7.84 23.58 10.69
C ASP A 52 6.90 24.00 9.55
N LEU A 53 6.03 24.99 9.80
CA LEU A 53 5.17 25.58 8.77
C LEU A 53 6.01 26.22 7.66
N ALA A 54 7.04 27.00 8.00
CA ALA A 54 7.92 27.60 7.00
C ALA A 54 8.73 26.58 6.18
N LYS A 55 8.97 25.37 6.72
CA LYS A 55 9.56 24.25 5.97
C LYS A 55 8.55 23.62 5.02
N MET A 56 7.30 23.44 5.46
CA MET A 56 6.21 22.91 4.65
C MET A 56 5.90 23.84 3.47
N ASP A 57 5.71 25.14 3.71
CA ASP A 57 5.41 26.12 2.66
C ASP A 57 6.50 26.12 1.58
N ARG A 58 7.77 26.24 1.98
CA ARG A 58 8.91 26.18 1.05
C ARG A 58 9.02 24.86 0.29
N PHE A 59 8.53 23.76 0.86
CA PHE A 59 8.52 22.46 0.18
C PHE A 59 7.41 22.42 -0.87
N LEU A 60 6.19 22.84 -0.51
CA LEU A 60 5.06 22.91 -1.41
C LEU A 60 5.30 23.88 -2.58
N ASP A 61 5.85 25.07 -2.30
CA ASP A 61 6.23 26.05 -3.33
C ASP A 61 7.16 25.41 -4.36
N LYS A 62 8.20 24.70 -3.92
CA LYS A 62 9.10 23.98 -4.83
C LYS A 62 8.41 22.88 -5.61
N CYS A 63 7.46 22.15 -5.02
CA CYS A 63 6.71 21.13 -5.72
C CYS A 63 5.87 21.74 -6.86
N ILE A 64 5.23 22.88 -6.62
CA ILE A 64 4.44 23.59 -7.64
C ILE A 64 5.35 24.23 -8.70
N GLU A 65 6.40 24.95 -8.30
CA GLU A 65 7.35 25.61 -9.20
C GLU A 65 8.02 24.64 -10.17
N ASN A 66 8.33 23.42 -9.71
CA ASN A 66 8.94 22.38 -10.53
C ASN A 66 7.91 21.45 -11.21
N ALA A 67 6.62 21.80 -11.17
CA ALA A 67 5.52 21.02 -11.74
C ALA A 67 5.47 19.55 -11.25
N LEU A 68 5.93 19.29 -10.02
CA LEU A 68 5.85 17.98 -9.37
C LEU A 68 4.46 17.72 -8.76
N ALA A 69 3.73 18.79 -8.44
CA ALA A 69 2.35 18.75 -7.99
C ALA A 69 1.50 19.71 -8.83
N ALA A 70 0.26 19.30 -9.12
CA ALA A 70 -0.68 20.11 -9.91
C ALA A 70 -1.57 20.99 -9.02
N ASP A 71 -1.87 20.52 -7.80
CA ASP A 71 -2.73 21.19 -6.83
C ASP A 71 -2.42 20.63 -5.43
N GLY A 72 -2.86 21.31 -4.37
CA GLY A 72 -2.63 20.88 -2.99
C GLY A 72 -3.44 21.68 -1.98
N VAL A 73 -3.74 21.06 -0.85
CA VAL A 73 -4.32 21.73 0.31
C VAL A 73 -3.43 21.50 1.53
N LEU A 74 -3.28 22.55 2.34
CA LEU A 74 -2.67 22.45 3.65
C LEU A 74 -3.77 22.59 4.71
N ALA A 75 -3.86 21.59 5.60
CA ALA A 75 -4.82 21.62 6.70
C ALA A 75 -4.52 22.77 7.66
N LYS A 76 -5.54 23.57 7.99
CA LYS A 76 -5.40 24.77 8.84
C LYS A 76 -5.68 24.51 10.31
N ASN A 77 -6.24 23.35 10.63
CA ASN A 77 -6.62 22.94 11.97
C ASN A 77 -6.65 21.40 12.09
N VAL A 78 -6.76 20.92 13.32
CA VAL A 78 -6.80 19.49 13.64
C VAL A 78 -7.94 18.76 12.93
N SER A 79 -9.13 19.37 12.84
CA SER A 79 -10.28 18.73 12.18
C SER A 79 -10.06 18.51 10.69
N GLU A 80 -9.40 19.44 10.00
CA GLU A 80 -9.02 19.29 8.60
C GLU A 80 -7.95 18.21 8.43
N ALA A 81 -6.94 18.18 9.31
CA ALA A 81 -5.91 17.14 9.29
C ALA A 81 -6.50 15.74 9.53
N GLU A 82 -7.39 15.59 10.50
CA GLU A 82 -8.13 14.35 10.75
C GLU A 82 -9.00 13.93 9.55
N HIS A 83 -9.59 14.89 8.83
CA HIS A 83 -10.36 14.58 7.63
C HIS A 83 -9.48 14.00 6.53
N LEU A 84 -8.30 14.58 6.30
CA LEU A 84 -7.32 14.06 5.34
C LEU A 84 -6.86 12.64 5.71
N TRP A 85 -6.56 12.39 6.99
CA TRP A 85 -6.22 11.06 7.48
C TRP A 85 -7.36 10.07 7.33
N LYS A 86 -8.60 10.48 7.63
CA LYS A 86 -9.78 9.62 7.44
C LYS A 86 -9.89 9.11 6.01
N ILE A 87 -9.57 9.92 5.00
CA ILE A 87 -9.55 9.47 3.60
C ILE A 87 -8.57 8.29 3.43
N ARG A 88 -7.32 8.47 3.87
CA ARG A 88 -6.25 7.46 3.77
C ARG A 88 -6.54 6.20 4.58
N GLU A 89 -7.08 6.34 5.79
CA GLU A 89 -7.41 5.22 6.67
C GLU A 89 -8.61 4.40 6.17
N ASN A 90 -9.57 5.07 5.50
CA ASN A 90 -10.76 4.41 4.98
C ASN A 90 -10.57 3.73 3.61
N CYS A 91 -9.40 3.83 2.96
CA CYS A 91 -9.11 3.10 1.72
C CYS A 91 -9.42 1.60 1.87
N SER A 92 -8.96 0.97 2.95
CA SER A 92 -9.21 -0.46 3.21
C SER A 92 -10.68 -0.81 3.46
N LEU A 93 -11.47 0.12 4.00
CA LEU A 93 -12.89 -0.07 4.29
C LEU A 93 -13.74 0.12 3.04
N GLY A 94 -13.45 1.14 2.24
CA GLY A 94 -14.11 1.38 0.96
C GLY A 94 -13.98 0.16 0.02
N LEU A 95 -12.80 -0.48 -0.02
CA LEU A 95 -12.60 -1.68 -0.84
C LEU A 95 -13.51 -2.84 -0.45
N ARG A 96 -13.84 -3.00 0.84
CA ARG A 96 -14.72 -4.09 1.29
C ARG A 96 -16.15 -3.92 0.80
N GLN A 97 -16.58 -2.70 0.50
CA GLN A 97 -17.92 -2.44 -0.03
C GLN A 97 -18.06 -2.88 -1.50
N ASP A 98 -16.95 -3.10 -2.20
CA ASP A 98 -16.95 -3.64 -3.57
C ASP A 98 -17.23 -5.14 -3.65
N GLY A 99 -17.17 -5.86 -2.52
CA GLY A 99 -17.35 -7.30 -2.46
C GLY A 99 -16.10 -8.02 -1.94
N TYR A 100 -15.63 -9.01 -2.70
CA TYR A 100 -14.43 -9.76 -2.37
C TYR A 100 -13.16 -8.97 -2.72
N VAL A 101 -12.14 -9.03 -1.87
CA VAL A 101 -10.89 -8.28 -2.04
C VAL A 101 -9.70 -9.24 -2.00
N PHE A 102 -8.96 -9.33 -3.10
CA PHE A 102 -7.63 -9.93 -3.13
C PHE A 102 -6.63 -8.92 -2.60
N LYS A 103 -6.20 -9.11 -1.36
CA LYS A 103 -5.34 -8.17 -0.64
C LYS A 103 -3.88 -8.55 -0.72
N HIS A 104 -3.03 -7.59 -1.05
CA HIS A 104 -1.59 -7.76 -1.09
C HIS A 104 -0.94 -6.64 -0.29
N ASP A 105 0.06 -7.03 0.48
CA ASP A 105 0.86 -6.17 1.35
C ASP A 105 2.30 -6.48 0.97
N LEU A 106 2.94 -5.56 0.26
CA LEU A 106 4.14 -5.81 -0.54
C LEU A 106 5.16 -4.72 -0.28
N SER A 107 6.43 -5.08 -0.11
CA SER A 107 7.52 -4.10 -0.18
C SER A 107 8.11 -4.10 -1.59
N LEU A 108 8.28 -2.92 -2.19
CA LEU A 108 8.81 -2.74 -3.54
C LEU A 108 9.87 -1.62 -3.56
N PRO A 109 10.92 -1.73 -4.40
CA PRO A 109 11.75 -0.58 -4.72
C PRO A 109 10.91 0.57 -5.27
N LEU A 110 11.28 1.82 -4.94
CA LEU A 110 10.49 2.99 -5.29
C LEU A 110 10.30 3.15 -6.81
N GLU A 111 11.32 2.83 -7.62
CA GLU A 111 11.21 2.86 -9.08
C GLU A 111 10.13 1.91 -9.66
N HIS A 112 9.72 0.91 -8.88
CA HIS A 112 8.77 -0.13 -9.27
C HIS A 112 7.45 -0.06 -8.48
N PHE A 113 7.28 0.93 -7.61
CA PHE A 113 6.19 0.99 -6.62
C PHE A 113 4.79 0.86 -7.24
N TYR A 114 4.56 1.49 -8.39
CA TYR A 114 3.26 1.46 -9.08
C TYR A 114 3.27 0.60 -10.37
N GLU A 115 4.43 0.13 -10.82
CA GLU A 115 4.57 -0.65 -12.07
C GLU A 115 3.76 -1.95 -12.01
N LEU A 116 3.72 -2.60 -10.84
CA LEU A 116 2.94 -3.83 -10.64
C LEU A 116 1.43 -3.60 -10.81
N THR A 117 0.93 -2.46 -10.33
CA THR A 117 -0.49 -2.11 -10.41
C THR A 117 -0.96 -2.04 -11.85
N GLU A 118 -0.16 -1.41 -12.73
CA GLU A 118 -0.45 -1.34 -14.16
C GLU A 118 -0.41 -2.73 -14.82
N GLN A 119 0.58 -3.56 -14.50
CA GLN A 119 0.69 -4.91 -15.05
C GLN A 119 -0.49 -5.81 -14.62
N ILE A 120 -0.95 -5.68 -13.37
CA ILE A 120 -2.12 -6.39 -12.87
C ILE A 120 -3.39 -5.90 -13.57
N ARG A 121 -3.53 -4.59 -13.79
CA ARG A 121 -4.67 -4.01 -14.52
C ARG A 121 -4.75 -4.57 -15.95
N GLU A 122 -3.63 -4.62 -16.66
CA GLU A 122 -3.56 -5.22 -18.00
C GLU A 122 -3.91 -6.71 -17.96
N ARG A 123 -3.32 -7.48 -17.03
CA ARG A 123 -3.51 -8.93 -16.92
C ARG A 123 -4.94 -9.34 -16.57
N LEU A 124 -5.66 -8.47 -15.85
CA LEU A 124 -7.05 -8.66 -15.44
C LEU A 124 -8.05 -8.05 -16.43
N CYS A 125 -7.59 -7.45 -17.53
CA CYS A 125 -8.49 -6.96 -18.58
C CYS A 125 -9.42 -8.08 -19.07
N GLY A 126 -10.71 -7.80 -19.15
CA GLY A 126 -11.74 -8.76 -19.55
C GLY A 126 -12.16 -9.78 -18.47
N THR A 127 -11.69 -9.64 -17.23
CA THR A 127 -12.15 -10.45 -16.09
C THR A 127 -13.28 -9.74 -15.32
N ASN A 128 -13.77 -10.37 -14.24
CA ASN A 128 -14.74 -9.77 -13.32
C ASN A 128 -14.10 -8.82 -12.27
N ALA A 129 -12.83 -8.45 -12.41
CA ALA A 129 -12.19 -7.44 -11.58
C ALA A 129 -12.91 -6.09 -11.73
N ARG A 130 -13.27 -5.47 -10.60
CA ARG A 130 -13.93 -4.16 -10.55
C ARG A 130 -12.92 -3.03 -10.51
N ARG A 131 -11.92 -3.13 -9.62
CA ARG A 131 -10.88 -2.12 -9.42
C ARG A 131 -9.53 -2.76 -9.11
N VAL A 132 -8.44 -2.09 -9.48
CA VAL A 132 -7.06 -2.43 -9.13
C VAL A 132 -6.44 -1.24 -8.41
N CYS A 133 -6.64 -1.20 -7.10
CA CYS A 133 -6.31 -0.07 -6.24
C CYS A 133 -4.95 -0.25 -5.57
N THR A 134 -4.13 0.80 -5.54
CA THR A 134 -2.90 0.83 -4.74
C THR A 134 -2.83 2.11 -3.91
N PHE A 135 -2.54 1.91 -2.62
CA PHE A 135 -2.23 2.95 -1.65
C PHE A 135 -1.20 2.39 -0.67
N GLY A 136 -0.54 3.23 0.12
CA GLY A 136 0.40 2.74 1.14
C GLY A 136 1.46 3.73 1.54
N HIS A 137 2.44 3.24 2.29
CA HIS A 137 3.55 4.01 2.84
C HIS A 137 4.65 4.12 1.78
N LEU A 138 4.57 5.15 0.93
CA LEU A 138 5.55 5.35 -0.13
C LEU A 138 6.94 5.61 0.46
N GLY A 139 7.03 6.28 1.62
CA GLY A 139 8.31 6.53 2.31
C GLY A 139 9.12 5.26 2.60
N ASP A 140 8.44 4.14 2.83
CA ASP A 140 9.06 2.85 3.21
C ASP A 140 9.02 1.83 2.05
N GLY A 141 8.49 2.21 0.90
CA GLY A 141 8.25 1.29 -0.23
C GLY A 141 7.18 0.23 0.07
N ASN A 142 6.27 0.46 1.02
CA ASN A 142 5.16 -0.47 1.31
C ASN A 142 3.91 -0.14 0.46
N ALA A 143 3.53 -1.07 -0.41
CA ALA A 143 2.37 -0.97 -1.28
C ALA A 143 1.26 -1.94 -0.86
N HIS A 144 0.08 -1.40 -0.56
CA HIS A 144 -1.14 -2.18 -0.41
C HIS A 144 -1.87 -2.27 -1.77
N LEU A 145 -1.50 -3.26 -2.58
CA LEU A 145 -2.16 -3.55 -3.84
C LEU A 145 -3.38 -4.44 -3.62
N ASN A 146 -4.55 -3.95 -4.03
CA ASN A 146 -5.82 -4.62 -3.82
C ASN A 146 -6.60 -4.74 -5.13
N VAL A 147 -7.17 -5.92 -5.37
CA VAL A 147 -8.10 -6.16 -6.49
C VAL A 147 -9.46 -6.51 -5.93
N THR A 148 -10.50 -5.79 -6.37
CA THR A 148 -11.88 -6.05 -5.93
C THR A 148 -12.67 -6.81 -6.99
N THR A 149 -13.56 -7.70 -6.54
CA THR A 149 -14.53 -8.43 -7.39
C THR A 149 -15.86 -8.51 -6.64
N PRO A 150 -17.02 -8.69 -7.32
CA PRO A 150 -18.31 -8.80 -6.62
C PRO A 150 -18.36 -9.96 -5.60
N LYS A 151 -17.69 -11.06 -5.92
CA LYS A 151 -17.50 -12.27 -5.10
C LYS A 151 -16.16 -12.89 -5.47
N PHE A 152 -15.71 -13.91 -4.74
CA PHE A 152 -14.51 -14.66 -5.12
C PHE A 152 -14.63 -15.14 -6.58
N ASP A 153 -13.58 -14.89 -7.36
CA ASP A 153 -13.51 -15.24 -8.77
C ASP A 153 -12.22 -16.01 -9.05
N GLU A 154 -12.37 -17.28 -9.44
CA GLU A 154 -11.25 -18.18 -9.70
C GLU A 154 -10.41 -17.73 -10.91
N GLY A 155 -11.03 -17.13 -11.93
CA GLY A 155 -10.32 -16.64 -13.11
C GLY A 155 -9.42 -15.44 -12.80
N VAL A 156 -9.87 -14.57 -11.90
CA VAL A 156 -9.04 -13.48 -11.34
C VAL A 156 -7.92 -14.07 -10.48
N TYR A 157 -8.22 -15.02 -9.60
CA TYR A 157 -7.23 -15.67 -8.75
C TYR A 157 -6.08 -16.29 -9.55
N GLN A 158 -6.39 -17.07 -10.60
CA GLN A 158 -5.40 -17.73 -11.45
C GLN A 158 -4.56 -16.76 -12.29
N ARG A 159 -5.09 -15.57 -12.58
CA ARG A 159 -4.32 -14.51 -13.23
C ARG A 159 -3.42 -13.79 -12.24
N LEU A 160 -3.84 -13.62 -10.99
CA LEU A 160 -3.04 -12.99 -9.94
C LEU A 160 -1.89 -13.87 -9.46
N TYR A 161 -2.15 -15.15 -9.21
CA TYR A 161 -1.20 -16.05 -8.57
C TYR A 161 -0.70 -17.13 -9.53
N PRO A 162 0.60 -17.50 -9.49
CA PRO A 162 1.66 -16.99 -8.60
C PRO A 162 2.26 -15.63 -9.05
N PHE A 163 1.85 -15.11 -10.21
CA PHE A 163 2.46 -13.98 -10.91
C PHE A 163 2.82 -12.80 -10.00
N ILE A 164 1.90 -12.34 -9.15
CA ILE A 164 2.12 -11.16 -8.30
C ILE A 164 3.32 -11.33 -7.37
N TYR A 165 3.52 -12.52 -6.81
CA TYR A 165 4.61 -12.80 -5.88
C TYR A 165 5.93 -13.05 -6.61
N GLU A 166 5.88 -13.74 -7.75
CA GLU A 166 7.06 -13.93 -8.59
C GLU A 166 7.60 -12.60 -9.10
N TRP A 167 6.70 -11.70 -9.52
CA TRP A 167 7.05 -10.36 -9.96
C TRP A 167 7.73 -9.57 -8.85
N VAL A 168 7.13 -9.51 -7.66
CA VAL A 168 7.66 -8.79 -6.50
C VAL A 168 9.08 -9.26 -6.16
N VAL A 169 9.28 -10.58 -6.13
CA VAL A 169 10.60 -11.15 -5.83
C VAL A 169 11.61 -10.89 -6.95
N SER A 170 11.17 -10.93 -8.21
CA SER A 170 12.04 -10.62 -9.35
C SER A 170 12.59 -9.20 -9.34
N LYS A 171 11.87 -8.25 -8.71
CA LYS A 171 12.29 -6.86 -8.51
C LYS A 171 13.02 -6.64 -7.18
N GLY A 172 13.34 -7.69 -6.42
CA GLY A 172 14.00 -7.59 -5.12
C GLY A 172 13.09 -7.12 -3.97
N GLY A 173 11.77 -7.17 -4.16
CA GLY A 173 10.78 -6.82 -3.15
C GLY A 173 10.44 -7.95 -2.16
N SER A 174 9.51 -7.67 -1.24
CA SER A 174 8.97 -8.63 -0.28
C SER A 174 7.49 -8.88 -0.51
N ILE A 175 7.06 -10.14 -0.47
CA ILE A 175 5.65 -10.55 -0.59
C ILE A 175 4.83 -10.25 0.68
N SER A 176 5.49 -9.79 1.75
CA SER A 176 4.86 -9.33 2.98
C SER A 176 5.71 -8.26 3.64
N ALA A 177 5.20 -7.03 3.69
CA ALA A 177 5.87 -5.94 4.38
C ALA A 177 5.55 -5.95 5.88
N GLU A 178 4.26 -6.01 6.23
CA GLU A 178 3.76 -5.77 7.60
C GLU A 178 2.92 -6.93 8.13
N HIS A 179 2.11 -7.56 7.27
CA HIS A 179 1.11 -8.54 7.70
C HIS A 179 1.66 -9.93 8.03
N GLY A 180 2.95 -10.16 7.78
CA GLY A 180 3.62 -11.45 7.94
C GLY A 180 3.14 -12.54 6.95
N ILE A 181 3.76 -13.72 7.08
CA ILE A 181 3.53 -14.86 6.16
C ILE A 181 2.28 -15.65 6.53
N GLY A 182 2.13 -15.96 7.82
CA GLY A 182 1.01 -16.77 8.34
C GLY A 182 0.85 -18.10 7.60
N ARG A 183 -0.40 -18.54 7.42
CA ARG A 183 -0.74 -19.70 6.58
C ARG A 183 -0.89 -19.31 5.11
N LEU A 184 -1.41 -18.11 4.84
CA LEU A 184 -1.84 -17.67 3.52
C LEU A 184 -0.66 -17.56 2.54
N LYS A 185 0.47 -17.00 2.98
CA LYS A 185 1.63 -16.77 2.12
C LYS A 185 2.70 -17.86 2.26
N ARG A 186 2.46 -18.89 3.08
CA ARG A 186 3.45 -19.91 3.44
C ARG A 186 4.04 -20.61 2.22
N GLU A 187 3.18 -21.06 1.31
CA GLU A 187 3.62 -21.82 0.13
C GLU A 187 4.58 -20.98 -0.73
N TYR A 188 4.21 -19.72 -0.99
CA TYR A 188 5.03 -18.78 -1.75
C TYR A 188 6.31 -18.42 -0.99
N HIS A 189 6.22 -18.21 0.32
CA HIS A 189 7.40 -17.97 1.15
C HIS A 189 8.39 -19.13 1.07
N HIS A 190 7.92 -20.38 1.13
CA HIS A 190 8.79 -21.54 1.00
C HIS A 190 9.40 -21.73 -0.39
N LYS A 191 8.68 -21.32 -1.44
CA LYS A 191 9.13 -21.42 -2.84
C LYS A 191 10.11 -20.30 -3.20
N LEU A 192 9.92 -19.10 -2.64
CA LEU A 192 10.62 -17.88 -3.05
C LEU A 192 11.72 -17.45 -2.07
N LEU A 193 11.72 -17.95 -0.83
CA LEU A 193 12.78 -17.64 0.14
C LEU A 193 14.05 -18.39 -0.19
N ASP A 194 15.19 -17.70 -0.03
CA ASP A 194 16.51 -18.30 -0.06
C ASP A 194 16.58 -19.58 0.81
N PRO A 195 17.09 -20.71 0.26
CA PRO A 195 17.14 -21.98 0.97
C PRO A 195 17.94 -21.93 2.28
N GLN A 196 19.00 -21.11 2.36
CA GLN A 196 19.81 -21.01 3.58
C GLN A 196 19.04 -20.27 4.68
N ARG A 197 18.38 -19.16 4.33
CA ARG A 197 17.48 -18.45 5.26
C ARG A 197 16.37 -19.37 5.77
N ARG A 198 15.75 -20.14 4.87
CA ARG A 198 14.72 -21.12 5.25
C ARG A 198 15.24 -22.14 6.25
N MET A 199 16.39 -22.76 5.95
CA MET A 199 17.02 -23.74 6.83
C MET A 199 17.36 -23.14 8.21
N PHE A 200 17.92 -21.94 8.23
CA PHE A 200 18.24 -21.23 9.47
C PHE A 200 16.99 -20.98 10.33
N SER A 201 15.91 -20.47 9.74
CA SER A 201 14.67 -20.23 10.46
C SER A 201 14.03 -21.53 10.98
N SER A 202 14.09 -22.62 10.20
CA SER A 202 13.65 -23.96 10.65
C SER A 202 14.47 -24.47 11.84
N ASN A 203 15.79 -24.25 11.85
CA ASN A 203 16.64 -24.65 12.96
C ASN A 203 16.31 -23.88 14.25
N ILE A 204 16.06 -22.56 14.15
CA ILE A 204 15.60 -21.77 15.29
C ILE A 204 14.26 -22.29 15.81
N LYS A 205 13.31 -22.57 14.90
CA LYS A 205 11.99 -23.09 15.28
C LYS A 205 12.11 -24.40 16.07
N ARG A 206 12.95 -25.33 15.60
CA ARG A 206 13.18 -26.61 16.28
C ARG A 206 13.92 -26.49 17.61
N LEU A 207 14.79 -25.50 17.75
CA LEU A 207 15.50 -25.23 19.01
C LEU A 207 14.53 -24.81 20.12
N PHE A 208 13.58 -23.92 19.81
CA PHE A 208 12.65 -23.37 20.80
C PHE A 208 11.31 -24.10 20.91
N ASP A 209 10.90 -24.83 19.86
CA ASP A 209 9.69 -25.65 19.85
C ASP A 209 9.95 -27.04 19.23
N PRO A 210 10.69 -27.93 19.93
CA PRO A 210 11.04 -29.25 19.40
C PRO A 210 9.83 -30.14 19.08
N ARG A 211 8.66 -29.87 19.69
CA ARG A 211 7.42 -30.63 19.49
C ARG A 211 6.49 -30.01 18.44
N MET A 212 6.87 -28.87 17.85
CA MET A 212 6.10 -28.16 16.83
C MET A 212 4.65 -27.83 17.24
N ILE A 213 4.43 -27.53 18.52
CA ILE A 213 3.08 -27.26 19.06
C ILE A 213 2.69 -25.77 18.99
N LEU A 214 3.67 -24.87 18.84
CA LEU A 214 3.43 -23.43 18.80
C LEU A 214 3.14 -22.99 17.36
N SER A 215 1.86 -22.72 17.06
CA SER A 215 1.40 -22.23 15.75
C SER A 215 1.76 -23.14 14.57
N PRO A 216 1.33 -24.42 14.57
CA PRO A 216 1.59 -25.33 13.46
C PRO A 216 0.95 -24.84 12.15
N TYR A 217 1.52 -25.27 11.01
CA TYR A 217 1.04 -25.02 9.65
C TYR A 217 1.12 -23.56 9.15
N LYS A 218 1.79 -22.67 9.89
CA LYS A 218 1.94 -21.25 9.53
C LYS A 218 3.30 -20.98 8.84
N MET A 219 4.22 -20.28 9.49
CA MET A 219 5.37 -19.67 8.81
C MET A 219 6.45 -20.69 8.36
N ILE A 220 6.88 -21.57 9.27
CA ILE A 220 8.06 -22.44 9.14
C ILE A 220 7.78 -23.80 9.80
N ASP A 221 8.37 -24.87 9.24
CA ASP A 221 8.42 -26.23 9.81
C ASP A 221 9.80 -26.57 10.40
#